data_AF-A0A9E0GYL0-F1
#
_entry.id   AF-A0A9E0GYL0-F1
#
_cell.length_a   1.000
_cell.length_b   1.000
_cell.length_c   1.000
_cell.angle_alpha   90.00
_cell.angle_beta   90.00
_cell.angle_gamma   90.00
#
_symmetry.space_group_name_H-M   'P 1'
#
loop_
_entity.id
_entity.type
_entity.pdbx_description
1 polymer ?
#
loop_
_entity_poly.entity_id
_entity_poly.type
_entity_poly.pdbx_seq_one_letter_code
_entity_poly.pdbx_strand_id
1 'polypeptide(L)'
;MRKNIARVLLYAACAVLVVFYILVLWWGKNPKVGTEYRMYYLTHELTDWPGYGNLKYTFGTKEICTEHKDRNGKEQSNVCSRKGQGWQKTKRYEGTKNTDKDSYIYYIPEESSDNIYLVCDITEYDTTAVGDKGIEVYVNDKLIGNIDSKGTTKLKIGYVSGDELLTVKFHADNAEYTLYSISLDKGQAET
;
A
#
# COMPACT_ATOMS: atom_id res chain seq x y z
N MET A 1 -24.64 -31.68 51.01
CA MET A 1 -23.78 -30.49 50.80
C MET A 1 -22.62 -30.69 49.81
N ARG A 2 -21.76 -31.72 49.92
CA ARG A 2 -20.62 -31.97 48.99
C ARG A 2 -20.95 -32.01 47.48
N LYS A 3 -22.09 -32.63 47.09
CA LYS A 3 -22.51 -32.71 45.67
C LYS A 3 -22.82 -31.35 45.02
N ASN A 4 -23.25 -30.36 45.80
CA ASN A 4 -23.58 -29.02 45.27
C ASN A 4 -22.30 -28.21 45.01
N ILE A 5 -21.30 -28.35 45.89
CA ILE A 5 -19.99 -27.70 45.73
C ILE A 5 -19.26 -28.23 44.49
N ALA A 6 -19.26 -29.55 44.29
CA ALA A 6 -18.63 -30.16 43.11
C ALA A 6 -19.25 -29.68 41.78
N ARG A 7 -20.58 -29.52 41.72
CA ARG A 7 -21.27 -28.97 40.54
C ARG A 7 -20.91 -27.51 40.30
N VAL A 8 -20.88 -26.69 41.36
CA VAL A 8 -20.48 -25.28 41.26
C VAL A 8 -19.04 -25.13 40.75
N LEU A 9 -18.11 -25.95 41.26
CA LEU A 9 -16.72 -25.96 40.77
C LEU A 9 -16.62 -26.38 39.30
N LEU A 10 -17.41 -27.37 38.88
CA LEU A 10 -17.44 -27.81 37.49
C LEU A 10 -17.98 -26.72 36.55
N TYR A 11 -19.08 -26.06 36.92
CA TYR A 11 -19.60 -24.93 36.14
C TYR A 11 -18.63 -23.75 36.10
N ALA A 12 -17.93 -23.46 37.20
CA ALA A 12 -16.88 -22.45 37.22
C ALA A 12 -15.73 -22.80 36.27
N ALA A 13 -15.26 -24.05 36.27
CA ALA A 13 -14.23 -24.51 35.33
C ALA A 13 -14.68 -24.44 33.87
N CYS A 14 -15.93 -24.83 33.57
CA CYS A 14 -16.51 -24.69 32.22
C CYS A 14 -16.60 -23.22 31.80
N ALA A 15 -17.04 -22.32 32.69
CA ALA A 15 -17.10 -20.89 32.39
C ALA A 15 -15.71 -20.29 32.10
N VAL A 16 -14.70 -20.66 32.90
CA VAL A 16 -13.30 -20.25 32.67
C VAL A 16 -12.80 -20.75 31.31
N LEU A 17 -13.09 -22.01 30.95
CA LEU A 17 -12.73 -22.55 29.65
C LEU A 17 -13.42 -21.80 28.50
N VAL A 18 -14.70 -21.50 28.62
CA VAL A 18 -15.43 -20.71 27.59
C VAL A 18 -14.81 -19.33 27.42
N VAL A 19 -14.52 -18.62 28.52
CA VAL A 19 -13.84 -17.31 28.47
C VAL A 19 -12.47 -17.43 27.82
N PHE A 20 -11.68 -18.45 28.18
CA PHE A 20 -10.40 -18.72 27.56
C PHE A 20 -10.51 -18.94 26.05
N TYR A 21 -11.46 -19.76 25.58
CA TYR A 21 -11.68 -19.98 24.15
C TYR A 21 -12.09 -18.69 23.43
N ILE A 22 -12.96 -17.87 24.02
CA ILE A 22 -13.34 -16.57 23.45
C ILE A 22 -12.12 -15.66 23.30
N LEU A 23 -11.24 -15.60 24.31
CA LEU A 23 -9.99 -14.83 24.24
C LEU A 23 -9.06 -15.34 23.14
N VAL A 24 -8.89 -16.67 23.03
CA VAL A 24 -8.06 -17.28 21.99
C VAL A 24 -8.62 -16.98 20.59
N LEU A 25 -9.93 -17.09 20.39
CA LEU A 25 -10.58 -16.74 19.12
C LEU A 25 -10.44 -15.25 18.81
N TRP A 26 -10.53 -14.39 19.82
CA TRP A 26 -10.34 -12.95 19.64
C TRP A 26 -8.90 -12.60 19.26
N TRP A 27 -7.90 -13.22 19.88
CA TRP A 27 -6.49 -13.08 19.51
C TRP A 27 -6.19 -13.64 18.11
N GLY A 28 -6.84 -14.75 17.73
CA GLY A 28 -6.76 -15.29 16.38
C GLY A 28 -7.36 -14.36 15.32
N LYS A 29 -8.44 -13.64 15.65
CA LYS A 29 -9.08 -12.67 14.76
C LYS A 29 -8.34 -11.33 14.70
N ASN A 30 -7.65 -10.92 15.77
CA ASN A 30 -6.89 -9.67 15.85
C ASN A 30 -5.42 -9.95 16.20
N PRO A 31 -4.68 -10.65 15.32
CA PRO A 31 -3.30 -11.00 15.60
C PRO A 31 -2.45 -9.73 15.64
N LYS A 32 -1.57 -9.64 16.65
CA LYS A 32 -0.57 -8.56 16.75
C LYS A 32 0.60 -8.88 15.83
N VAL A 33 0.47 -8.52 14.56
CA VAL A 33 1.48 -8.70 13.52
C VAL A 33 1.90 -7.36 12.95
N GLY A 34 3.08 -7.30 12.33
CA GLY A 34 3.54 -6.10 11.62
C GLY A 34 2.60 -5.71 10.50
N THR A 35 2.57 -4.42 10.17
CA THR A 35 1.69 -3.85 9.14
C THR A 35 1.88 -4.55 7.80
N GLU A 36 3.11 -4.81 7.36
CA GLU A 36 3.40 -5.51 6.12
C GLU A 36 2.80 -6.92 6.09
N TYR A 37 2.98 -7.67 7.18
CA TYR A 37 2.44 -9.02 7.31
C TYR A 37 0.92 -9.01 7.24
N ARG A 38 0.28 -8.08 7.95
CA ARG A 38 -1.17 -7.91 7.91
C ARG A 38 -1.64 -7.60 6.49
N MET A 39 -1.01 -6.62 5.85
CA MET A 39 -1.37 -6.14 4.51
C MET A 39 -1.20 -7.20 3.43
N TYR A 40 -0.18 -8.06 3.55
CA TYR A 40 0.08 -9.09 2.55
C TYR A 40 -0.71 -10.38 2.81
N TYR A 41 -0.67 -10.94 4.02
CA TYR A 41 -1.23 -12.27 4.30
C TYR A 41 -2.68 -12.25 4.83
N LEU A 42 -3.11 -11.18 5.49
CA LEU A 42 -4.42 -11.13 6.16
C LEU A 42 -5.43 -10.31 5.34
N THR A 43 -5.13 -9.04 5.07
CA THR A 43 -6.04 -8.15 4.34
C THR A 43 -5.86 -8.22 2.82
N HIS A 44 -4.75 -8.79 2.35
CA HIS A 44 -4.43 -8.94 0.92
C HIS A 44 -4.39 -7.61 0.15
N GLU A 45 -4.09 -6.51 0.84
CA GLU A 45 -3.96 -5.17 0.27
C GLU A 45 -2.67 -4.99 -0.56
N LEU A 46 -1.61 -5.73 -0.23
CA LEU A 46 -0.35 -5.75 -0.98
C LEU A 46 -0.35 -6.83 -2.07
N THR A 47 0.18 -6.48 -3.24
CA THR A 47 0.36 -7.44 -4.35
C THR A 47 1.66 -8.23 -4.21
N ASP A 48 2.74 -7.57 -3.78
CA ASP A 48 4.04 -8.20 -3.55
C ASP A 48 4.35 -8.22 -2.05
N TRP A 49 5.14 -9.19 -1.61
CA TRP A 49 5.68 -9.18 -0.25
C TRP A 49 6.85 -8.20 -0.18
N PRO A 50 6.73 -7.06 0.54
CA PRO A 50 7.82 -6.10 0.60
C PRO A 50 8.95 -6.54 1.53
N GLY A 51 8.68 -7.45 2.48
CA GLY A 51 9.57 -7.72 3.60
C GLY A 51 9.27 -6.85 4.82
N TYR A 52 9.75 -7.26 6.00
CA TYR A 52 9.51 -6.53 7.24
C TYR A 52 10.20 -5.16 7.23
N GLY A 53 9.45 -4.10 7.57
CA GLY A 53 9.96 -2.73 7.63
C GLY A 53 10.12 -2.06 6.27
N ASN A 54 9.84 -2.75 5.16
CA ASN A 54 10.05 -2.21 3.81
C ASN A 54 8.85 -1.39 3.30
N LEU A 55 7.80 -1.21 4.11
CA LEU A 55 6.88 -0.09 3.88
C LEU A 55 7.53 1.26 4.24
N LYS A 56 8.60 1.26 5.04
CA LYS A 56 9.33 2.49 5.36
C LYS A 56 9.87 3.16 4.11
N TYR A 57 9.87 4.48 4.13
CA TYR A 57 10.23 5.30 3.00
C TYR A 57 10.97 6.58 3.40
N THR A 58 12.09 6.82 2.74
CA THR A 58 12.87 8.05 2.84
C THR A 58 12.49 8.99 1.70
N PHE A 59 12.14 10.24 2.02
CA PHE A 59 11.78 11.23 1.00
C PHE A 59 12.89 11.41 -0.06
N GLY A 60 12.50 11.56 -1.32
CA GLY A 60 13.40 11.68 -2.47
C GLY A 60 13.92 10.35 -3.01
N THR A 61 13.62 9.20 -2.38
CA THR A 61 13.98 7.90 -2.93
C THR A 61 13.11 7.59 -4.15
N LYS A 62 13.71 7.67 -5.34
CA LYS A 62 13.05 7.25 -6.58
C LYS A 62 13.02 5.72 -6.67
N GLU A 63 11.82 5.19 -6.85
CA GLU A 63 11.59 3.76 -6.99
C GLU A 63 11.11 3.39 -8.38
N ILE A 64 11.63 2.27 -8.88
CA ILE A 64 11.29 1.75 -10.20
C ILE A 64 10.22 0.68 -10.04
N CYS A 65 9.08 0.87 -10.69
CA CYS A 65 7.92 -0.01 -10.58
C CYS A 65 8.06 -1.24 -11.48
N THR A 66 9.13 -2.01 -11.29
CA THR A 66 9.41 -3.24 -12.03
C THR A 66 9.38 -4.47 -11.11
N GLU A 67 9.78 -5.63 -11.63
CA GLU A 67 10.20 -6.77 -10.82
C GLU A 67 11.61 -6.59 -10.27
N HIS A 68 11.94 -7.36 -9.22
CA HIS A 68 13.29 -7.45 -8.65
C HIS A 68 14.32 -8.03 -9.64
N LYS A 69 13.88 -8.76 -10.65
CA LYS A 69 14.75 -9.32 -11.69
C LYS A 69 14.33 -8.81 -13.06
N ASP A 70 15.31 -8.47 -13.87
CA ASP A 70 15.07 -8.15 -15.28
C ASP A 70 14.77 -9.43 -16.11
N ARG A 71 14.54 -9.25 -17.42
CA ARG A 71 14.27 -10.35 -18.36
C ARG A 71 15.40 -11.39 -18.42
N ASN A 72 16.61 -11.01 -18.04
CA ASN A 72 17.82 -11.84 -18.07
C ASN A 72 18.12 -12.43 -16.67
N GLY A 73 17.27 -12.18 -15.67
CA GLY A 73 17.45 -12.64 -14.30
C GLY A 73 18.40 -11.80 -13.44
N LYS A 74 18.85 -10.63 -13.93
CA LYS A 74 19.71 -9.71 -13.19
C LYS A 74 18.91 -8.97 -12.12
N GLU A 75 19.44 -8.92 -10.90
CA GLU A 75 18.83 -8.18 -9.78
C GLU A 75 18.78 -6.67 -10.07
N GLN A 76 17.65 -6.07 -9.71
CA GLN A 76 17.35 -4.64 -9.82
C GLN A 76 17.34 -4.01 -8.42
N SER A 77 17.91 -2.81 -8.31
CA SER A 77 17.85 -2.01 -7.08
C SER A 77 16.67 -1.05 -7.09
N ASN A 78 16.27 -0.57 -5.90
CA ASN A 78 15.23 0.45 -5.71
C ASN A 78 13.90 0.10 -6.38
N VAL A 79 13.53 -1.17 -6.37
CA VAL A 79 12.24 -1.61 -6.90
C VAL A 79 11.13 -1.13 -5.97
N CYS A 80 10.04 -0.63 -6.54
CA CYS A 80 8.85 -0.24 -5.79
C CYS A 80 8.18 -1.49 -5.22
N SER A 81 8.57 -1.93 -4.03
CA SER A 81 8.03 -3.14 -3.41
C SER A 81 6.66 -2.95 -2.75
N ARG A 82 6.19 -1.70 -2.66
CA ARG A 82 4.99 -1.32 -1.89
C ARG A 82 3.72 -1.24 -2.73
N LYS A 83 3.69 -2.00 -3.82
CA LYS A 83 2.55 -2.05 -4.74
C LYS A 83 1.41 -2.85 -4.12
N GLY A 84 0.25 -2.21 -4.06
CA GLY A 84 -1.00 -2.75 -3.59
C GLY A 84 -1.78 -3.51 -4.65
N GLN A 85 -3.06 -3.74 -4.40
CA GLN A 85 -4.00 -4.24 -5.40
C GLN A 85 -4.09 -3.31 -6.62
N GLY A 86 -4.61 -3.84 -7.73
CA GLY A 86 -4.83 -3.11 -8.98
C GLY A 86 -3.62 -3.01 -9.91
N TRP A 87 -2.52 -3.67 -9.58
CA TRP A 87 -1.31 -3.71 -10.40
C TRP A 87 -1.10 -5.10 -11.02
N GLN A 88 -0.54 -5.12 -12.24
CA GLN A 88 -0.08 -6.33 -12.91
C GLN A 88 0.83 -7.15 -12.00
N LYS A 89 0.72 -8.49 -12.00
CA LYS A 89 1.44 -9.34 -11.04
C LYS A 89 2.75 -9.94 -11.54
N THR A 90 2.99 -10.01 -12.84
CA THR A 90 4.21 -10.63 -13.41
C THR A 90 4.63 -9.95 -14.70
N LYS A 91 5.87 -10.17 -15.14
CA LYS A 91 6.48 -9.63 -16.38
C LYS A 91 6.52 -8.10 -16.43
N ARG A 92 6.84 -7.47 -15.30
CA ARG A 92 6.88 -6.01 -15.12
C ARG A 92 8.28 -5.46 -15.38
N TYR A 93 8.76 -5.56 -16.62
CA TYR A 93 10.15 -5.22 -16.95
C TYR A 93 10.34 -3.75 -17.33
N GLU A 94 9.29 -3.10 -17.85
CA GLU A 94 9.31 -1.73 -18.37
C GLU A 94 8.40 -0.79 -17.55
N GLY A 95 8.15 -1.15 -16.30
CA GLY A 95 7.11 -0.59 -15.45
C GLY A 95 6.01 -1.60 -15.14
N THR A 96 5.03 -1.18 -14.34
CA THR A 96 3.90 -2.00 -13.92
C THR A 96 2.61 -1.38 -14.44
N LYS A 97 1.85 -2.17 -15.20
CA LYS A 97 0.55 -1.76 -15.74
C LYS A 97 -0.54 -1.82 -14.68
N ASN A 98 -1.51 -0.90 -14.72
CA ASN A 98 -2.75 -1.07 -13.96
C ASN A 98 -3.58 -2.23 -14.55
N THR A 99 -4.31 -2.93 -13.69
CA THR A 99 -5.18 -4.06 -14.09
C THR A 99 -6.60 -3.92 -13.57
N ASP A 100 -6.88 -2.86 -12.83
CA ASP A 100 -8.18 -2.56 -12.25
C ASP A 100 -8.38 -1.04 -12.26
N LYS A 101 -9.59 -0.60 -11.89
CA LYS A 101 -9.95 0.81 -11.76
C LYS A 101 -9.13 1.51 -10.69
N ASP A 102 -8.91 0.84 -9.57
CA ASP A 102 -8.12 1.36 -8.47
C ASP A 102 -6.81 0.59 -8.34
N SER A 103 -5.71 1.31 -8.34
CA SER A 103 -4.37 0.79 -8.06
C SER A 103 -3.73 1.52 -6.89
N TYR A 104 -3.06 0.79 -6.00
CA TYR A 104 -2.62 1.35 -4.72
C TYR A 104 -1.10 1.27 -4.54
N ILE A 105 -0.49 2.28 -3.95
CA ILE A 105 0.90 2.24 -3.46
C ILE A 105 0.91 2.76 -2.03
N TYR A 106 1.63 2.07 -1.15
CA TYR A 106 1.66 2.37 0.27
C TYR A 106 3.03 2.85 0.71
N TYR A 107 3.10 3.77 1.66
CA TYR A 107 4.35 4.25 2.25
C TYR A 107 4.19 4.42 3.75
N ILE A 108 5.27 4.26 4.51
CA ILE A 108 5.41 4.73 5.89
C ILE A 108 6.61 5.68 5.89
N PRO A 109 6.38 7.00 5.74
CA PRO A 109 7.46 7.98 5.75
C PRO A 109 8.25 7.92 7.06
N GLU A 110 9.58 7.97 7.00
CA GLU A 110 10.43 7.89 8.21
C GLU A 110 10.39 9.16 9.08
N GLU A 111 9.92 10.27 8.51
CA GLU A 111 9.79 11.55 9.19
C GLU A 111 8.55 12.29 8.69
N SER A 112 8.07 13.25 9.48
CA SER A 112 7.02 14.18 9.03
C SER A 112 7.62 15.30 8.21
N SER A 113 6.92 15.76 7.17
CA SER A 113 7.37 16.91 6.38
C SER A 113 6.19 17.64 5.76
N ASP A 114 6.32 18.96 5.70
CA ASP A 114 5.48 19.81 4.87
C ASP A 114 5.98 19.82 3.42
N ASN A 115 5.12 20.35 2.53
CA ASN A 115 5.45 20.62 1.13
C ASN A 115 5.94 19.38 0.35
N ILE A 116 5.34 18.22 0.59
CA ILE A 116 5.62 16.99 -0.16
C ILE A 116 4.90 17.00 -1.50
N TYR A 117 5.57 16.47 -2.52
CA TYR A 117 5.05 16.24 -3.85
C TYR A 117 5.14 14.76 -4.19
N LEU A 118 4.09 14.22 -4.80
CA LEU A 118 4.15 12.94 -5.49
C LEU A 118 4.73 13.18 -6.89
N VAL A 119 5.76 12.43 -7.26
CA VAL A 119 6.31 12.43 -8.62
C VAL A 119 6.10 11.06 -9.23
N CYS A 120 5.41 11.00 -10.35
CA CYS A 120 5.11 9.77 -11.08
C CYS A 120 5.59 9.89 -12.51
N ASP A 121 6.15 8.81 -13.05
CA ASP A 121 6.56 8.70 -14.46
C ASP A 121 5.72 7.62 -15.15
N ILE A 122 4.91 8.05 -16.12
CA ILE A 122 4.02 7.18 -16.90
C ILE A 122 4.61 6.96 -18.30
N THR A 123 4.97 5.72 -18.63
CA THR A 123 5.60 5.39 -19.93
C THR A 123 4.58 5.01 -21.00
N GLU A 124 3.46 4.43 -20.58
CA GLU A 124 2.33 4.09 -21.45
C GLU A 124 1.05 4.67 -20.86
N TYR A 125 0.19 5.19 -21.72
CA TYR A 125 -1.08 5.79 -21.38
C TYR A 125 -1.97 5.65 -22.60
N ASP A 126 -3.09 4.97 -22.43
CA ASP A 126 -4.11 4.75 -23.43
C ASP A 126 -5.48 5.03 -22.79
N THR A 127 -6.34 5.75 -23.49
CA THR A 127 -7.68 6.10 -23.02
C THR A 127 -8.69 5.79 -24.10
N THR A 128 -9.78 5.15 -23.70
CA THR A 128 -10.88 4.78 -24.60
C THR A 128 -11.98 5.84 -24.66
N ALA A 129 -11.92 6.87 -23.81
CA ALA A 129 -12.95 7.90 -23.69
C ALA A 129 -12.41 9.32 -23.95
N VAL A 130 -13.02 9.99 -24.94
CA VAL A 130 -12.72 11.40 -25.23
C VAL A 130 -13.28 12.28 -24.10
N GLY A 131 -12.41 13.02 -23.41
CA GLY A 131 -12.77 13.90 -22.30
C GLY A 131 -12.78 13.22 -20.92
N ASP A 132 -12.13 12.06 -20.78
CA ASP A 132 -11.93 11.41 -19.48
C ASP A 132 -11.07 12.27 -18.55
N LYS A 133 -11.24 12.08 -17.24
CA LYS A 133 -10.47 12.79 -16.20
C LYS A 133 -9.03 12.28 -16.04
N GLY A 134 -8.64 11.34 -16.87
CA GLY A 134 -7.39 10.59 -16.76
C GLY A 134 -7.33 9.77 -15.48
N ILE A 135 -6.13 9.69 -14.91
CA ILE A 135 -5.88 8.99 -13.65
C ILE A 135 -6.07 10.00 -12.51
N GLU A 136 -7.16 9.90 -11.76
CA GLU A 136 -7.36 10.67 -10.55
C GLU A 136 -6.46 10.11 -9.44
N VAL A 137 -5.62 10.95 -8.84
CA VAL A 137 -4.67 10.52 -7.80
C VAL A 137 -5.13 11.03 -6.45
N TYR A 138 -5.30 10.10 -5.52
CA TYR A 138 -5.71 10.36 -4.15
C TYR A 138 -4.60 9.99 -3.18
N VAL A 139 -4.41 10.79 -2.14
CA VAL A 139 -3.54 10.47 -1.00
C VAL A 139 -4.37 10.51 0.26
N ASN A 140 -4.43 9.38 0.98
CA ASN A 140 -5.31 9.18 2.15
C ASN A 140 -6.75 9.67 1.86
N ASP A 141 -7.33 9.17 0.77
CA ASP A 141 -8.68 9.48 0.27
C ASP A 141 -8.92 10.93 -0.17
N LYS A 142 -7.92 11.80 -0.13
CA LYS A 142 -8.00 13.17 -0.64
C LYS A 142 -7.46 13.26 -2.06
N LEU A 143 -8.27 13.75 -3.01
CA LEU A 143 -7.83 14.03 -4.37
C LEU A 143 -6.71 15.09 -4.36
N ILE A 144 -5.57 14.78 -4.97
CA ILE A 144 -4.41 15.69 -5.09
C ILE A 144 -4.18 16.19 -6.52
N GLY A 145 -4.76 15.53 -7.52
CA GLY A 145 -4.66 15.94 -8.92
C GLY A 145 -4.96 14.81 -9.89
N ASN A 146 -4.65 15.06 -11.16
CA ASN A 146 -4.91 14.15 -12.27
C ASN A 146 -3.65 13.94 -13.12
N ILE A 147 -3.51 12.75 -13.71
CA ILE A 147 -2.50 12.43 -14.72
C ILE A 147 -3.22 11.99 -16.00
N ASP A 148 -3.06 12.75 -17.08
CA ASP A 148 -3.80 12.58 -18.34
C ASP A 148 -2.89 12.34 -19.56
N SER A 149 -1.59 12.19 -19.34
CA SER A 149 -0.62 11.93 -20.40
C SER A 149 0.57 11.09 -19.94
N LYS A 150 1.35 10.62 -20.92
CA LYS A 150 2.68 10.05 -20.67
C LYS A 150 3.65 11.12 -20.15
N GLY A 151 4.69 10.67 -19.46
CA GLY A 151 5.78 11.48 -18.92
C GLY A 151 5.70 11.67 -17.41
N THR A 152 6.56 12.56 -16.93
CA THR A 152 6.67 12.86 -15.50
C THR A 152 5.63 13.88 -15.07
N THR A 153 4.79 13.51 -14.12
CA THR A 153 3.83 14.41 -13.46
C THR A 153 4.23 14.62 -12.00
N LYS A 154 4.11 15.86 -11.53
CA LYS A 154 4.38 16.26 -10.14
C LYS A 154 3.12 16.83 -9.51
N LEU A 155 2.61 16.20 -8.46
CA LEU A 155 1.38 16.58 -7.77
C LEU A 155 1.67 16.99 -6.33
N LYS A 156 1.14 18.12 -5.87
CA LYS A 156 1.36 18.61 -4.50
C LYS A 156 0.47 17.85 -3.51
N ILE A 157 1.08 17.23 -2.51
CA ILE A 157 0.38 16.57 -1.39
C ILE A 157 0.21 17.56 -0.22
N GLY A 158 1.28 18.28 0.14
CA GLY A 158 1.33 19.13 1.32
C GLY A 158 1.98 18.41 2.51
N TYR A 159 1.31 18.42 3.67
CA TYR A 159 1.81 17.75 4.87
C TYR A 159 1.66 16.23 4.78
N VAL A 160 2.71 15.52 5.19
CA VAL A 160 2.75 14.08 5.33
C VAL A 160 3.30 13.74 6.71
N SER A 161 2.59 12.89 7.46
CA SER A 161 3.04 12.41 8.77
C SER A 161 4.08 11.31 8.63
N GLY A 162 5.08 11.35 9.52
CA GLY A 162 6.02 10.26 9.72
C GLY A 162 5.40 9.13 10.53
N ASP A 163 5.93 7.92 10.34
CA ASP A 163 5.55 6.67 11.01
C ASP A 163 4.06 6.26 10.86
N GLU A 164 3.31 6.96 10.00
CA GLU A 164 1.92 6.65 9.66
C GLU A 164 1.83 6.07 8.24
N LEU A 165 0.86 5.18 8.03
CA LEU A 165 0.59 4.61 6.72
C LEU A 165 -0.01 5.69 5.81
N LEU A 166 0.72 6.02 4.75
CA LEU A 166 0.28 6.85 3.65
C LEU A 166 -0.17 5.96 2.48
N THR A 167 -1.38 6.16 2.00
CA THR A 167 -1.97 5.43 0.88
C THR A 167 -2.07 6.34 -0.33
N VAL A 168 -1.42 5.97 -1.43
CA VAL A 168 -1.57 6.59 -2.74
C VAL A 168 -2.49 5.70 -3.57
N LYS A 169 -3.66 6.22 -3.95
CA LYS A 169 -4.61 5.54 -4.83
C LYS A 169 -4.63 6.23 -6.19
N PHE A 170 -4.46 5.44 -7.23
CA PHE A 170 -4.66 5.84 -8.62
C PHE A 170 -6.00 5.27 -9.08
N HIS A 171 -6.93 6.16 -9.45
CA HIS A 171 -8.25 5.80 -9.93
C HIS A 171 -8.34 6.11 -11.43
N ALA A 172 -8.58 5.10 -12.25
CA ALA A 172 -8.64 5.19 -13.70
C ALA A 172 -9.86 4.41 -14.23
N ASP A 173 -10.92 5.12 -14.62
CA ASP A 173 -12.16 4.49 -15.08
C ASP A 173 -12.04 3.94 -16.52
N ASN A 174 -11.40 4.68 -17.44
CA ASN A 174 -11.27 4.29 -18.84
C ASN A 174 -9.85 4.43 -19.40
N ALA A 175 -8.85 4.47 -18.50
CA ALA A 175 -7.45 4.59 -18.86
C ALA A 175 -6.64 3.34 -18.46
N GLU A 176 -5.84 2.86 -19.41
CA GLU A 176 -4.79 1.90 -19.16
C GLU A 176 -3.44 2.62 -19.18
N TYR A 177 -2.60 2.37 -18.19
CA TYR A 177 -1.32 3.04 -18.06
C TYR A 177 -0.26 2.14 -17.43
N THR A 178 1.00 2.47 -17.73
CA THR A 178 2.17 1.81 -17.16
C THR A 178 2.91 2.81 -16.28
N LEU A 179 2.92 2.55 -14.97
CA LEU A 179 3.73 3.31 -14.01
C LEU A 179 5.17 2.78 -14.05
N TYR A 180 6.11 3.64 -14.43
CA TYR A 180 7.52 3.28 -14.49
C TYR A 180 8.27 3.62 -13.22
N SER A 181 8.05 4.81 -12.66
CA SER A 181 8.70 5.21 -11.42
C SER A 181 7.87 6.15 -10.58
N ILE A 182 8.16 6.18 -9.28
CA ILE A 182 7.44 6.96 -8.29
C ILE A 182 8.36 7.41 -7.16
N SER A 183 8.12 8.62 -6.63
CA SER A 183 8.74 9.12 -5.41
C SER A 183 7.85 10.12 -4.67
N LEU A 184 8.12 10.31 -3.38
CA LEU A 184 7.64 11.45 -2.61
C LEU A 184 8.82 12.40 -2.39
N ASP A 185 8.77 13.56 -3.04
CA ASP A 185 9.85 14.54 -3.04
C ASP A 185 9.49 15.72 -2.15
N LYS A 186 10.46 16.20 -1.36
CA LYS A 186 10.33 17.48 -0.67
C LYS A 186 10.38 18.63 -1.68
N GLY A 187 9.46 19.58 -1.56
CA GLY A 187 9.58 20.85 -2.25
C GLY A 187 10.81 21.61 -1.77
N GLN A 188 11.46 22.35 -2.67
CA GLN A 188 12.44 23.35 -2.24
C GLN A 188 11.72 24.37 -1.33
N ALA A 189 12.39 24.79 -0.26
CA ALA A 189 11.92 25.93 0.52
C ALA A 189 11.87 27.13 -0.42
N GLU A 190 10.71 27.81 -0.48
CA GLU A 190 10.63 29.12 -1.10
C GLU A 190 11.51 30.05 -0.26
N THR A 191 12.72 30.34 -0.76
CA THR A 191 13.66 31.32 -0.17
C THR A 191 13.29 32.72 -0.56
#